data_AF-A0A3D4LKR1-F1
#
_entry.id   AF-A0A3D4LKR1-F1
#
_cell.length_a   1.000
_cell.length_b   1.000
_cell.length_c   1.000
_cell.angle_alpha   90.00
_cell.angle_beta   90.00
_cell.angle_gamma   90.00
#
_symmetry.space_group_name_H-M   'P 1'
#
loop_
_entity.id
_entity.type
_entity.pdbx_description
1 polymer ?
#
loop_
_entity_poly.entity_id
_entity_poly.type
_entity_poly.pdbx_seq_one_letter_code
_entity_poly.pdbx_strand_id
1 'polypeptide(L)' 'ELSFKSIFDTAIDNYKNAEAEVDKDIYKLSIGETDDLHNLMINTQKAQISLDLVIQLRNKALEAYNEIMRMGV' A
#
# COMPACT_ATOMS: atom_id res chain seq x y z
N GLU A 1 14.88 -17.63 4.73
CA GLU A 1 15.18 -16.32 4.11
C GLU A 1 13.87 -15.66 3.72
N LEU A 2 13.71 -14.36 3.99
CA LEU A 2 12.56 -13.60 3.47
C LEU A 2 12.74 -13.42 1.97
N SER A 3 11.88 -14.03 1.16
CA SER A 3 11.92 -13.87 -0.30
C SER A 3 11.39 -12.49 -0.70
N PHE A 4 11.86 -11.94 -1.82
CA PHE A 4 11.32 -10.69 -2.38
C PHE A 4 9.79 -10.78 -2.56
N LYS A 5 9.30 -11.93 -3.05
CA LYS A 5 7.87 -12.20 -3.20
C LYS A 5 7.12 -11.99 -1.88
N SER A 6 7.60 -12.57 -0.77
CA SER A 6 6.94 -12.40 0.53
C SER A 6 6.94 -10.96 1.03
N ILE A 7 7.98 -10.18 0.75
CA ILE A 7 8.04 -8.76 1.11
C ILE A 7 7.01 -7.96 0.29
N PHE A 8 6.95 -8.23 -1.02
CA PHE A 8 6.02 -7.56 -1.92
C PHE A 8 4.56 -7.90 -1.61
N ASP A 9 4.26 -9.18 -1.37
CA ASP A 9 2.93 -9.63 -0.95
C ASP A 9 2.50 -8.95 0.35
N THR A 10 3.41 -8.90 1.35
CA THR A 10 3.15 -8.21 2.63
C THR A 10 2.87 -6.72 2.43
N ALA A 11 3.61 -6.05 1.54
CA ALA A 11 3.39 -4.64 1.25
C ALA A 11 2.01 -4.39 0.62
N ILE A 12 1.59 -5.27 -0.30
CA ILE A 12 0.25 -5.20 -0.91
C ILE A 12 -0.84 -5.45 0.14
N ASP A 13 -0.67 -6.47 0.98
CA ASP A 13 -1.66 -6.79 2.00
C ASP A 13 -1.78 -5.67 3.04
N ASN A 14 -0.66 -5.03 3.41
CA ASN A 14 -0.67 -3.85 4.27
C ASN A 14 -1.43 -2.68 3.65
N TYR A 15 -1.23 -2.41 2.35
CA TYR A 15 -1.99 -1.38 1.63
C TYR A 15 -3.49 -1.71 1.63
N LYS A 16 -3.89 -2.93 1.25
CA LYS A 16 -5.29 -3.35 1.22
C LYS A 16 -5.97 -3.22 2.59
N ASN A 17 -5.27 -3.62 3.65
CA ASN A 17 -5.80 -3.49 5.01
C ASN A 17 -5.95 -2.03 5.42
N ALA A 18 -5.01 -1.16 5.02
CA ALA A 18 -5.10 0.27 5.30
C ALA A 18 -6.25 0.94 4.53
N GLU A 19 -6.43 0.60 3.25
CA GLU A 19 -7.54 1.05 2.40
C GLU A 19 -8.89 0.60 2.96
N ALA A 20 -9.01 -0.66 3.37
CA ALA A 20 -10.25 -1.19 3.96
C ALA A 20 -10.66 -0.47 5.25
N GLU A 21 -9.69 -0.08 6.10
CA GLU A 21 -10.00 0.71 7.30
C GLU A 21 -10.42 2.14 6.95
N VAL A 22 -9.83 2.76 5.92
CA VAL A 22 -10.27 4.07 5.41
C VAL A 22 -11.72 4.01 4.92
N ASP A 23 -12.05 3.01 4.10
CA ASP A 23 -13.42 2.84 3.57
C ASP A 23 -14.45 2.67 4.68
N LYS A 24 -14.10 1.89 5.70
CA LYS A 24 -14.92 1.68 6.89
C LYS A 24 -15.11 2.96 7.71
N ASP A 25 -14.06 3.77 7.87
CA ASP A 25 -14.14 5.05 8.57
C ASP A 25 -15.00 6.06 7.80
N ILE A 26 -14.84 6.13 6.47
CA ILE A 26 -15.69 6.94 5.59
C ILE A 26 -17.15 6.51 5.72
N TYR A 27 -17.42 5.20 5.72
CA TYR A 27 -18.78 4.69 5.86
C TYR A 27 -19.41 5.12 7.18
N LYS A 28 -18.73 4.89 8.30
CA LYS A 28 -19.22 5.28 9.64
C LYS A 28 -19.45 6.77 9.75
N LEU A 29 -18.57 7.58 9.18
CA LEU A 29 -18.71 9.03 9.17
C LEU A 29 -19.93 9.46 8.35
N SER A 30 -20.16 8.84 7.20
CA SER A 30 -21.25 9.16 6.28
C SER A 30 -22.64 8.86 6.88
N ILE A 31 -22.74 7.85 7.75
CA ILE A 31 -23.98 7.50 8.46
C ILE A 31 -24.11 8.17 9.83
N GLY A 32 -23.11 8.96 10.25
CA GLY A 32 -23.09 9.65 11.54
C GLY A 32 -22.79 8.76 12.75
N GLU A 33 -22.23 7.57 12.54
CA GLU A 33 -21.79 6.66 13.63
C GLU A 33 -20.45 7.09 14.26
N THR A 34 -19.69 7.95 13.58
CA THR A 34 -18.46 8.54 14.10
C THR A 34 -18.28 9.96 13.58
N ASP A 35 -17.69 10.83 14.38
CA ASP A 35 -17.27 12.20 14.05
C ASP A 35 -15.73 12.33 14.00
N ASP A 36 -15.03 11.19 14.04
CA ASP A 36 -13.58 11.11 14.11
C ASP A 36 -12.87 11.34 12.76
N LEU A 37 -12.98 12.58 12.29
CA LEU A 37 -12.30 13.06 11.08
C LEU A 37 -10.77 12.98 11.20
N HIS A 38 -10.23 13.06 12.42
CA HIS A 38 -8.79 13.01 12.66
C HIS A 38 -8.24 11.62 12.37
N ASN A 39 -8.87 10.57 12.89
CA ASN A 39 -8.48 9.20 12.60
C ASN A 39 -8.67 8.84 11.13
N LEU A 40 -9.75 9.29 10.50
CA LEU A 40 -9.93 9.14 9.05
C LEU A 40 -8.76 9.75 8.26
N MET A 41 -8.33 10.96 8.62
CA MET A 41 -7.21 11.62 7.96
C MET A 41 -5.89 10.87 8.16
N ILE A 42 -5.61 10.38 9.38
CA ILE A 42 -4.43 9.56 9.67
C ILE A 42 -4.45 8.26 8.86
N ASN A 43 -5.57 7.55 8.86
CA ASN A 43 -5.73 6.28 8.16
C ASN A 43 -5.59 6.46 6.65
N THR A 44 -6.14 7.56 6.10
CA THR A 44 -5.98 7.93 4.69
C THR A 44 -4.51 8.16 4.35
N GLN A 45 -3.78 8.92 5.18
CA GLN A 45 -2.36 9.16 4.98
C GLN A 45 -1.53 7.86 5.05
N LYS A 46 -1.89 6.96 5.97
CA LYS A 46 -1.27 5.64 6.11
C LYS A 46 -1.49 4.78 4.87
N ALA A 47 -2.71 4.75 4.34
CA ALA A 47 -3.02 4.03 3.10
C ALA A 47 -2.23 4.61 1.93
N GLN A 48 -2.15 5.93 1.80
CA GLN A 48 -1.39 6.61 0.75
C GLN A 48 0.11 6.24 0.81
N ILE A 49 0.74 6.34 1.98
CA ILE A 49 2.17 6.00 2.13
C ILE A 49 2.40 4.51 1.82
N SER A 50 1.47 3.64 2.21
CA SER A 50 1.55 2.20 1.92
C SER A 50 1.46 1.93 0.42
N LEU A 51 0.59 2.64 -0.30
CA LEU A 51 0.49 2.58 -1.76
C LEU A 51 1.79 3.02 -2.43
N ASP A 52 2.36 4.15 -1.99
CA ASP A 52 3.61 4.69 -2.52
C ASP A 52 4.75 3.68 -2.35
N LEU A 53 4.80 2.97 -1.22
CA LEU A 53 5.77 1.89 -1.00
C LEU A 53 5.58 0.74 -2.00
N VAL A 54 4.34 0.29 -2.22
CA VAL A 54 4.04 -0.78 -3.19
C VAL A 54 4.47 -0.38 -4.60
N ILE A 55 4.19 0.86 -5.01
CA ILE A 55 4.58 1.41 -6.31
C ILE A 55 6.11 1.43 -6.45
N GLN A 56 6.83 1.90 -5.43
CA GLN A 56 8.29 1.92 -5.43
C GLN A 56 8.89 0.53 -5.54
N LEU A 57 8.37 -0.45 -4.78
CA LEU A 57 8.81 -1.84 -4.87
C LEU A 57 8.55 -2.44 -6.25
N ARG A 58 7.37 -2.18 -6.84
CA ARG A 58 7.02 -2.60 -8.20
C ARG A 58 8.00 -2.03 -9.22
N ASN A 59 8.25 -0.72 -9.16
CA ASN A 59 9.17 -0.06 -10.08
C ASN A 59 10.59 -0.64 -9.94
N LYS A 60 11.04 -0.87 -8.70
CA LYS A 60 12.38 -1.42 -8.47
C LYS A 60 12.53 -2.86 -8.99
N ALA A 61 11.49 -3.67 -8.88
CA ALA A 61 11.47 -5.02 -9.46
C ALA A 61 11.56 -4.98 -11.00
N LEU A 62 10.84 -4.06 -11.64
CA LEU A 62 10.88 -3.88 -13.09
C LEU A 62 12.25 -3.36 -13.56
N GLU A 63 12.86 -2.42 -12.83
CA GLU A 63 14.23 -1.97 -13.09
C GLU A 63 15.23 -3.11 -13.03
N ALA A 64 15.18 -3.92 -11.96
CA ALA A 64 16.08 -5.07 -11.80
C ALA A 64 15.89 -6.10 -12.93
N TYR A 65 14.65 -6.38 -13.33
CA TYR A 65 14.36 -7.23 -14.48
C TYR A 65 14.96 -6.66 -15.77
N ASN A 66 14.76 -5.37 -16.04
CA ASN A 66 15.30 -4.70 -17.22
C ASN A 66 16.83 -4.71 -17.22
N GLU A 67 17.48 -4.55 -16.07
CA GLU A 67 18.94 -4.57 -15.97
C GLU A 67 19.51 -5.97 -16.25
N ILE A 68 18.88 -7.02 -15.74
CA ILE A 68 19.24 -8.41 -16.07
C ILE A 68 19.10 -8.66 -17.58
N MET A 69 18.01 -8.19 -18.17
CA MET A 69 17.80 -8.31 -19.62
C MET A 69 18.89 -7.57 -20.41
N ARG A 70 19.33 -6.38 -19.97
CA ARG A 70 20.41 -5.60 -20.61
C ARG A 70 21.79 -6.23 -20.46
N MET A 71 22.04 -7.00 -19.40
CA MET A 71 23.29 -7.74 -19.23
C MET A 71 23.34 -9.02 -20.09
N GLY A 72 22.18 -9.59 -20.42
CA GLY A 72 22.04 -10.85 -21.15
C GLY A 72 21.98 -10.72 -22.69
N VAL A 73 22.04 -9.48 -23.21
CA VAL A 73 22.27 -9.19 -24.64
C VAL A 73 23.71 -8.80 -24.92
#